data_AF-A0A9W9DDA9-F1
#
_entry.id   AF-A0A9W9DDA9-F1
#
_cell.length_a   1.000
_cell.length_b   1.000
_cell.length_c   1.000
_cell.angle_alpha   90.00
_cell.angle_beta   90.00
_cell.angle_gamma   90.00
#
_symmetry.space_group_name_H-M   'P 1'
#
loop_
_entity.id
_entity.type
_entity.pdbx_description
1 polymer ?
#
loop_
_entity_poly.entity_id
_entity_poly.type
_entity_poly.pdbx_seq_one_letter_code
_entity_poly.pdbx_strand_id
1 'polypeptide(L)'
;MALFRLSNLVALLTFSSLTFLAFNFIAGHGDASGFFDKLSAPCLNITTDEAPFSLPYTGIQPVDKTLCGIIVFFHASFGPEVAPFLIYFLLSAVPITGHAYFESSRLKRPFLMAYPVVFFQVMQLLSFGATFSVYWMLFILSGASRLPSLGRQTMVTKAHAQAIMFGIFIGLVILTGCMIILQDPYITAIWQVFPIVLSVATSLHLLVRPASLYPESGFSVIRGFYILSFILISSMHITLITSRGIEELKVLMLPSITVLPSSTSIELQALNLLQWDAVFGLLSALLATLWFGRNTKETIVLLAWNLLASPLVGPGAAFAASALWRESWLHEELISDKKE
;
A
#
# COMPACT_ATOMS: atom_id res chain seq x y z
N MET A 1 31.62 -0.40 8.09
CA MET A 1 31.39 0.37 6.84
C MET A 1 31.16 -0.51 5.61
N ALA A 2 31.94 -1.59 5.38
CA ALA A 2 31.76 -2.48 4.21
C ALA A 2 30.40 -3.23 4.17
N LEU A 3 29.93 -3.77 5.31
CA LEU A 3 28.62 -4.45 5.43
C LEU A 3 27.42 -3.55 5.10
N PHE A 4 27.50 -2.26 5.45
CA PHE A 4 26.46 -1.28 5.13
C PHE A 4 26.37 -1.05 3.61
N ARG A 5 27.52 -1.03 2.92
CA ARG A 5 27.56 -0.90 1.46
C ARG A 5 27.00 -2.12 0.75
N LEU A 6 27.28 -3.33 1.24
CA LEU A 6 26.72 -4.56 0.67
C LEU A 6 25.20 -4.63 0.86
N SER A 7 24.69 -4.31 2.05
CA SER A 7 23.25 -4.31 2.32
C SER A 7 22.48 -3.33 1.43
N ASN A 8 23.05 -2.14 1.17
CA ASN A 8 22.47 -1.15 0.27
C ASN A 8 22.51 -1.62 -1.20
N LEU A 9 23.59 -2.29 -1.62
CA LEU A 9 23.68 -2.86 -2.96
C LEU A 9 22.61 -3.94 -3.18
N VAL A 10 22.41 -4.83 -2.19
CA VAL A 10 21.36 -5.86 -2.25
C VAL A 10 19.98 -5.20 -2.34
N ALA A 11 19.71 -4.15 -1.56
CA ALA A 11 18.44 -3.42 -1.66
C ALA A 11 18.25 -2.81 -3.05
N LEU A 12 19.26 -2.08 -3.54
CA LEU A 12 19.22 -1.45 -4.86
C LEU A 12 18.91 -2.47 -5.97
N LEU A 13 19.61 -3.60 -5.99
CA LEU A 13 19.41 -4.63 -7.00
C LEU A 13 18.04 -5.29 -6.89
N THR A 14 17.63 -5.68 -5.68
CA THR A 14 16.35 -6.36 -5.46
C THR A 14 15.17 -5.46 -5.84
N PHE A 15 15.11 -4.25 -5.31
CA PHE A 15 13.95 -3.38 -5.52
C PHE A 15 13.93 -2.74 -6.91
N SER A 16 15.08 -2.49 -7.55
CA SER A 16 15.10 -2.09 -8.97
C SER A 16 14.60 -3.22 -9.87
N SER A 17 15.00 -4.46 -9.59
CA SER A 17 14.51 -5.62 -10.33
C SER A 17 13.00 -5.82 -10.14
N LEU A 18 12.49 -5.69 -8.92
CA LEU A 18 11.06 -5.74 -8.65
C LEU A 18 10.30 -4.63 -9.37
N THR A 19 10.84 -3.41 -9.40
CA THR A 19 10.24 -2.29 -10.13
C THR A 19 10.16 -2.59 -11.63
N PHE A 20 11.26 -3.06 -12.22
CA PHE A 20 11.31 -3.43 -13.63
C PHE A 20 10.30 -4.55 -13.96
N LEU A 21 10.28 -5.61 -13.14
CA LEU A 21 9.34 -6.72 -13.31
C LEU A 21 7.89 -6.26 -13.13
N ALA A 22 7.61 -5.39 -12.15
CA ALA A 22 6.28 -4.84 -11.95
C ALA A 22 5.79 -4.09 -13.20
N PHE A 23 6.63 -3.22 -13.80
CA PHE A 23 6.26 -2.57 -15.06
C PHE A 23 6.04 -3.57 -16.20
N ASN A 24 6.90 -4.58 -16.32
CA ASN A 24 6.78 -5.59 -17.37
C ASN A 24 5.47 -6.39 -17.27
N PHE A 25 5.12 -6.88 -16.07
CA PHE A 25 3.93 -7.69 -15.87
C PHE A 25 2.63 -6.88 -15.75
N ILE A 26 2.69 -5.65 -15.23
CA ILE A 26 1.49 -4.81 -15.07
C ILE A 26 1.21 -4.03 -16.36
N ALA A 27 2.15 -3.17 -16.76
CA ALA A 27 1.98 -2.34 -17.95
C ALA A 27 2.21 -3.15 -19.24
N GLY A 28 3.26 -3.97 -19.29
CA GLY A 28 3.58 -4.76 -20.50
C GLY A 28 2.49 -5.78 -20.84
N HIS A 29 1.96 -6.54 -19.87
CA HIS A 29 0.84 -7.45 -20.16
C HIS A 29 -0.47 -6.70 -20.40
N GLY A 30 -0.72 -5.58 -19.70
CA GLY A 30 -1.89 -4.75 -19.92
C GLY A 30 -1.95 -4.23 -21.37
N ASP A 31 -0.82 -3.74 -21.88
CA ASP A 31 -0.69 -3.28 -23.27
C ASP A 31 -0.83 -4.46 -24.25
N ALA A 32 -0.03 -5.52 -24.07
CA ALA A 32 -0.01 -6.66 -24.99
C ALA A 32 -1.34 -7.43 -25.07
N SER A 33 -2.16 -7.40 -24.01
CA SER A 33 -3.50 -8.02 -24.00
C SER A 33 -4.61 -7.11 -24.55
N GLY A 34 -4.29 -5.88 -24.95
CA GLY A 34 -5.26 -4.86 -25.38
C GLY A 34 -6.13 -4.34 -24.23
N PHE A 35 -5.72 -4.52 -22.99
CA PHE A 35 -6.51 -4.12 -21.83
C PHE A 35 -6.65 -2.59 -21.74
N PHE A 36 -5.56 -1.85 -21.93
CA PHE A 36 -5.61 -0.38 -21.89
C PHE A 36 -6.45 0.22 -23.03
N ASP A 37 -6.48 -0.44 -24.19
CA ASP A 37 -7.37 -0.06 -25.29
C ASP A 37 -8.84 -0.24 -24.88
N LYS A 38 -9.19 -1.35 -24.21
CA LYS A 38 -10.55 -1.58 -23.69
C LYS A 38 -10.94 -0.57 -22.61
N LEU A 39 -10.01 -0.20 -21.72
CA LEU A 39 -10.27 0.82 -20.69
C LEU A 39 -10.51 2.20 -21.31
N SER A 40 -9.82 2.53 -22.40
CA SER A 40 -9.90 3.84 -23.03
C SER A 40 -11.02 3.98 -24.06
N ALA A 41 -11.52 2.87 -24.62
CA ALA A 41 -12.57 2.88 -25.65
C ALA A 41 -13.86 3.61 -25.21
N PRO A 42 -14.40 3.41 -23.99
CA PRO A 42 -15.55 4.17 -23.49
C PRO A 42 -15.27 5.67 -23.29
N CYS A 43 -14.00 6.08 -23.29
CA CYS A 43 -13.56 7.43 -22.96
C CYS A 43 -13.27 8.30 -24.19
N LEU A 44 -13.54 7.81 -25.41
CA LEU A 44 -13.24 8.51 -26.65
C LEU A 44 -14.31 9.55 -27.04
N ASN A 45 -15.57 9.32 -26.70
CA ASN A 45 -16.69 10.20 -27.07
C ASN A 45 -17.46 10.65 -25.83
N ILE A 46 -17.20 11.88 -25.35
CA ILE A 46 -17.84 12.49 -24.17
C ILE A 46 -19.32 12.88 -24.44
N THR A 47 -19.84 12.60 -25.64
CA THR A 47 -21.04 13.27 -26.17
C THR A 47 -22.30 12.40 -26.27
N THR A 48 -22.33 11.21 -25.68
CA THR A 48 -23.57 10.40 -25.67
C THR A 48 -23.87 9.85 -24.28
N ASP A 49 -25.16 9.85 -23.91
CA ASP A 49 -25.73 9.19 -22.72
C ASP A 49 -25.43 7.66 -22.68
N GLU A 50 -24.69 7.13 -23.66
CA GLU A 50 -24.32 5.73 -23.84
C GLU A 50 -22.98 5.36 -23.16
N ALA A 51 -22.20 6.34 -22.67
CA ALA A 51 -20.91 6.10 -22.01
C ALA A 51 -20.92 6.58 -20.54
N PRO A 52 -21.36 5.74 -19.57
CA PRO A 52 -21.64 6.18 -18.18
C PRO A 52 -20.41 6.69 -17.40
N PHE A 53 -19.20 6.48 -17.92
CA PHE A 53 -17.93 6.87 -17.29
C PHE A 53 -17.25 8.05 -17.99
N SER A 54 -17.77 8.53 -19.12
CA SER A 54 -17.19 9.66 -19.87
C SER A 54 -17.73 10.99 -19.34
N LEU A 55 -17.42 11.31 -18.08
CA LEU A 55 -17.95 12.46 -17.37
C LEU A 55 -16.93 13.61 -17.27
N PRO A 56 -17.39 14.88 -17.22
CA PRO A 56 -16.51 16.03 -17.01
C PRO A 56 -16.12 16.15 -15.52
N TYR A 57 -15.19 15.31 -15.06
CA TYR A 57 -14.75 15.27 -13.66
C TYR A 57 -14.09 16.58 -13.22
N THR A 58 -13.29 17.18 -14.11
CA THR A 58 -12.50 18.40 -13.87
C THR A 58 -12.76 19.49 -14.90
N GLY A 59 -13.31 19.13 -16.08
CA GLY A 59 -13.44 20.02 -17.23
C GLY A 59 -12.17 20.14 -18.07
N ILE A 60 -11.10 19.45 -17.70
CA ILE A 60 -9.83 19.40 -18.44
C ILE A 60 -9.77 18.06 -19.19
N GLN A 61 -9.98 18.11 -20.51
CA GLN A 61 -10.20 16.91 -21.33
C GLN A 61 -9.13 15.81 -21.18
N PRO A 62 -7.80 16.08 -21.17
CA PRO A 62 -6.82 15.02 -20.94
C PRO A 62 -6.95 14.36 -19.56
N VAL A 63 -7.27 15.14 -18.53
CA VAL A 63 -7.43 14.63 -17.15
C VAL A 63 -8.69 13.80 -17.05
N ASP A 64 -9.80 14.29 -17.62
CA ASP A 64 -11.08 13.58 -17.60
C ASP A 64 -11.01 12.25 -18.37
N LYS A 65 -10.25 12.20 -19.47
CA LYS A 65 -10.01 10.96 -20.22
C LYS A 65 -9.21 9.94 -19.40
N THR A 66 -8.16 10.38 -18.70
CA THR A 66 -7.39 9.50 -17.82
C THR A 66 -8.23 9.00 -16.64
N LEU A 67 -8.98 9.89 -15.99
CA LEU A 67 -9.89 9.51 -14.91
C LEU A 67 -10.96 8.54 -15.37
N CYS A 68 -11.56 8.75 -16.55
CA CYS A 68 -12.51 7.82 -17.14
C CYS A 68 -11.91 6.40 -17.26
N GLY A 69 -10.70 6.24 -17.79
CA GLY A 69 -10.06 4.92 -17.90
C GLY A 69 -9.82 4.25 -16.55
N ILE A 70 -9.39 5.02 -15.53
CA ILE A 70 -9.22 4.53 -14.16
C ILE A 70 -10.57 4.12 -13.55
N ILE A 71 -11.63 4.87 -13.81
CA ILE A 71 -12.97 4.59 -13.29
C ILE A 71 -13.54 3.34 -13.96
N VAL A 72 -13.39 3.18 -15.28
CA VAL A 72 -13.73 1.94 -15.99
C VAL A 72 -13.02 0.74 -15.36
N PHE A 73 -11.74 0.87 -15.03
CA PHE A 73 -10.97 -0.18 -14.37
C PHE A 73 -11.55 -0.57 -13.00
N PHE A 74 -11.83 0.42 -12.14
CA PHE A 74 -12.39 0.14 -10.82
C PHE A 74 -13.81 -0.42 -10.89
N HIS A 75 -14.65 0.08 -11.80
CA HIS A 75 -16.00 -0.42 -11.98
C HIS A 75 -16.03 -1.85 -12.54
N ALA A 76 -15.11 -2.21 -13.44
CA ALA A 76 -14.89 -3.61 -13.82
C ALA A 76 -14.44 -4.48 -12.63
N SER A 77 -13.75 -3.89 -11.66
CA SER A 77 -13.25 -4.58 -10.47
C SER A 77 -14.29 -4.70 -9.34
N PHE A 78 -15.43 -4.02 -9.43
CA PHE A 78 -16.53 -4.14 -8.46
C PHE A 78 -17.45 -5.35 -8.72
N GLY A 79 -17.26 -6.04 -9.85
CA GLY A 79 -17.96 -7.27 -10.15
C GLY A 79 -17.67 -8.40 -9.14
N PRO A 80 -18.59 -9.36 -8.96
CA PRO A 80 -18.47 -10.41 -7.93
C PRO A 80 -17.24 -11.32 -8.09
N GLU A 81 -16.69 -11.41 -9.30
CA GLU A 81 -15.48 -12.19 -9.60
C GLU A 81 -14.20 -11.52 -9.08
N VAL A 82 -14.18 -10.19 -9.03
CA VAL A 82 -12.97 -9.39 -8.77
C VAL A 82 -13.02 -8.72 -7.39
N ALA A 83 -14.20 -8.26 -6.98
CA ALA A 83 -14.40 -7.49 -5.74
C ALA A 83 -13.83 -8.18 -4.48
N PRO A 84 -13.96 -9.51 -4.28
CA PRO A 84 -13.35 -10.17 -3.13
C PRO A 84 -11.83 -9.99 -3.06
N PHE A 85 -11.15 -10.07 -4.21
CA PHE A 85 -9.71 -9.84 -4.29
C PHE A 85 -9.36 -8.36 -4.09
N LEU A 86 -10.11 -7.45 -4.73
CA LEU A 86 -9.90 -6.00 -4.57
C LEU A 86 -9.99 -5.58 -3.10
N ILE A 87 -11.05 -5.98 -2.40
CA ILE A 87 -11.25 -5.66 -0.97
C ILE A 87 -10.08 -6.23 -0.15
N TYR A 88 -9.69 -7.47 -0.42
CA TYR A 88 -8.59 -8.14 0.28
C TYR A 88 -7.25 -7.43 0.08
N PHE A 89 -6.98 -7.02 -1.16
CA PHE A 89 -5.77 -6.31 -1.53
C PHE A 89 -5.72 -4.93 -0.85
N LEU A 90 -6.79 -4.14 -0.94
CA LEU A 90 -6.88 -2.82 -0.32
C LEU A 90 -6.73 -2.91 1.21
N LEU A 91 -7.39 -3.89 1.85
CA LEU A 91 -7.25 -4.12 3.29
C LEU A 91 -5.81 -4.51 3.66
N SER A 92 -5.15 -5.34 2.85
CA SER A 92 -3.76 -5.74 3.07
C SER A 92 -2.75 -4.59 2.94
N ALA A 93 -3.08 -3.54 2.19
CA ALA A 93 -2.25 -2.35 2.03
C ALA A 93 -2.37 -1.32 3.18
N VAL A 94 -3.39 -1.45 4.05
CA VAL A 94 -3.61 -0.55 5.19
C VAL A 94 -2.39 -0.46 6.13
N PRO A 95 -1.80 -1.55 6.65
CA PRO A 95 -0.65 -1.46 7.56
C PRO A 95 0.59 -0.88 6.88
N ILE A 96 0.74 -1.06 5.56
CA ILE A 96 1.82 -0.46 4.77
C ILE A 96 1.64 1.06 4.69
N THR A 97 0.40 1.50 4.49
CA THR A 97 0.03 2.92 4.56
C THR A 97 0.33 3.52 5.92
N GLY A 98 -0.11 2.86 6.99
CA GLY A 98 0.22 3.28 8.35
C GLY A 98 1.72 3.41 8.57
N HIS A 99 2.49 2.40 8.16
CA HIS A 99 3.95 2.43 8.27
C HIS A 99 4.57 3.67 7.62
N ALA A 100 4.27 3.92 6.34
CA ALA A 100 4.84 5.05 5.62
C ALA A 100 4.50 6.41 6.27
N TYR A 101 3.26 6.58 6.74
CA TYR A 101 2.87 7.80 7.44
C TYR A 101 3.49 7.91 8.83
N PHE A 102 3.62 6.83 9.59
CA PHE A 102 4.31 6.85 10.88
C PHE A 102 5.79 7.23 10.71
N GLU A 103 6.49 6.64 9.72
CA GLU A 103 7.87 7.03 9.39
C GLU A 103 7.97 8.51 9.02
N SER A 104 7.00 9.01 8.24
CA SER A 104 6.94 10.43 7.86
C SER A 104 6.72 11.39 9.03
N SER A 105 6.40 10.90 10.23
CA SER A 105 6.20 11.73 11.41
C SER A 105 7.40 11.73 12.36
N ARG A 106 8.43 10.92 12.10
CA ARG A 106 9.66 10.91 12.92
C ARG A 106 10.47 12.19 12.70
N LEU A 107 11.20 12.62 13.73
CA LEU A 107 11.94 13.89 13.74
C LEU A 107 13.11 13.91 12.75
N LYS A 108 13.90 12.83 12.67
CA LYS A 108 15.04 12.71 11.75
C LYS A 108 14.72 11.79 10.55
N ARG A 109 13.62 12.09 9.88
CA ARG A 109 13.26 11.40 8.64
C ARG A 109 14.03 11.98 7.44
N PRO A 110 14.44 11.15 6.48
CA PRO A 110 14.92 11.62 5.18
C PRO A 110 13.86 12.48 4.48
N PHE A 111 14.28 13.48 3.70
CA PHE A 111 13.38 14.41 3.00
C PHE A 111 12.31 13.69 2.16
N LEU A 112 12.70 12.69 1.37
CA LEU A 112 11.75 11.95 0.54
C LEU A 112 10.73 11.17 1.38
N MET A 113 11.10 10.69 2.56
CA MET A 113 10.19 9.97 3.47
C MET A 113 9.27 10.92 4.24
N ALA A 114 9.50 12.24 4.19
CA ALA A 114 8.65 13.22 4.84
C ALA A 114 7.31 13.43 4.12
N TYR A 115 7.19 12.98 2.87
CA TYR A 115 6.02 13.21 2.01
C TYR A 115 5.49 11.89 1.43
N PRO A 116 4.99 10.96 2.26
CA PRO A 116 4.44 9.69 1.78
C PRO A 116 3.30 9.89 0.78
N VAL A 117 2.56 11.00 0.90
CA VAL A 117 1.50 11.41 -0.04
C VAL A 117 1.96 11.39 -1.50
N VAL A 118 3.21 11.74 -1.79
CA VAL A 118 3.74 11.73 -3.16
C VAL A 118 3.80 10.30 -3.71
N PHE A 119 4.33 9.35 -2.93
CA PHE A 119 4.38 7.95 -3.34
C PHE A 119 2.99 7.35 -3.49
N PHE A 120 2.08 7.64 -2.56
CA PHE A 120 0.71 7.17 -2.68
C PHE A 120 -0.03 7.78 -3.87
N GLN A 121 0.20 9.05 -4.20
CA GLN A 121 -0.43 9.67 -5.36
C GLN A 121 0.15 9.17 -6.68
N VAL A 122 1.46 8.93 -6.74
CA VAL A 122 2.10 8.30 -7.90
C VAL A 122 1.60 6.86 -8.10
N MET A 123 1.38 6.12 -7.00
CA MET A 123 0.78 4.78 -7.04
C MET A 123 -0.60 4.78 -7.70
N GLN A 124 -1.43 5.81 -7.48
CA GLN A 124 -2.76 5.90 -8.11
C GLN A 124 -2.68 6.05 -9.64
N LEU A 125 -1.58 6.58 -10.16
CA LEU A 125 -1.38 6.80 -11.60
C LEU A 125 -0.61 5.66 -12.28
N LEU A 126 0.27 5.00 -11.53
CA LEU A 126 1.11 3.92 -12.05
C LEU A 126 0.59 2.58 -11.53
N SER A 127 1.13 2.12 -10.42
CA SER A 127 0.72 0.91 -9.73
C SER A 127 1.31 0.90 -8.32
N PHE A 128 0.70 0.14 -7.42
CA PHE A 128 1.23 -0.05 -6.07
C PHE A 128 2.58 -0.79 -6.12
N GLY A 129 2.67 -1.88 -6.87
CA GLY A 129 3.83 -2.75 -6.98
C GLY A 129 5.07 -2.04 -7.51
N ALA A 130 4.93 -1.23 -8.56
CA ALA A 130 6.06 -0.47 -9.10
C ALA A 130 6.46 0.66 -8.14
N THR A 131 5.50 1.44 -7.66
CA THR A 131 5.77 2.63 -6.85
C THR A 131 6.32 2.27 -5.47
N PHE A 132 5.75 1.26 -4.82
CA PHE A 132 6.21 0.86 -3.48
C PHE A 132 7.51 0.08 -3.50
N SER A 133 7.84 -0.62 -4.59
CA SER A 133 9.21 -1.15 -4.76
C SER A 133 10.25 -0.02 -4.70
N VAL A 134 9.99 1.10 -5.37
CA VAL A 134 10.85 2.30 -5.30
C VAL A 134 10.83 2.93 -3.91
N TYR A 135 9.66 3.06 -3.28
CA TYR A 135 9.55 3.58 -1.91
C TYR A 135 10.43 2.79 -0.93
N TRP A 136 10.31 1.45 -0.94
CA TRP A 136 11.08 0.59 -0.04
C TRP A 136 12.58 0.66 -0.29
N MET A 137 12.99 0.74 -1.57
CA MET A 137 14.37 0.99 -1.94
C MET A 137 14.90 2.27 -1.29
N LEU A 138 14.19 3.39 -1.43
CA LEU A 138 14.60 4.69 -0.90
C LEU A 138 14.58 4.71 0.64
N PHE A 139 13.57 4.07 1.24
CA PHE A 139 13.47 3.90 2.69
C PHE A 139 14.69 3.16 3.27
N ILE A 140 15.16 2.11 2.58
CA ILE A 140 16.34 1.35 2.99
C ILE A 140 17.63 2.11 2.73
N LEU A 141 17.82 2.65 1.51
CA LEU A 141 19.05 3.34 1.12
C LEU A 141 19.31 4.61 1.94
N SER A 142 18.25 5.26 2.39
CA SER A 142 18.33 6.42 3.29
C SER A 142 18.68 6.06 4.74
N GLY A 143 18.71 4.76 5.08
CA GLY A 143 18.97 4.27 6.43
C GLY A 143 17.76 4.33 7.37
N ALA A 144 16.58 4.78 6.90
CA ALA A 144 15.39 4.89 7.73
C ALA A 144 14.89 3.53 8.25
N SER A 145 15.18 2.44 7.51
CA SER A 145 14.88 1.08 7.94
C SER A 145 15.63 0.64 9.19
N ARG A 146 16.83 1.19 9.42
CA ARG A 146 17.75 0.86 10.52
C ARG A 146 18.19 2.12 11.26
N LEU A 147 17.24 3.00 11.57
CA LEU A 147 17.50 4.18 12.40
C LEU A 147 18.26 3.73 13.66
N PRO A 148 19.48 4.24 13.90
CA PRO A 148 20.15 3.99 15.17
C PRO A 148 19.27 4.52 16.31
N SER A 149 19.32 3.89 17.49
CA SER A 149 18.72 4.50 18.68
C SER A 149 19.30 5.90 18.84
N LEU A 150 18.46 6.90 18.63
CA LEU A 150 18.79 8.30 18.82
C LEU A 150 17.77 8.91 19.79
N GLY A 151 17.30 8.09 20.75
CA GLY A 151 16.26 8.41 21.71
C GLY A 151 15.01 8.98 21.05
N ARG A 152 14.62 10.19 21.46
CA ARG A 152 13.39 10.86 20.99
C ARG A 152 13.30 11.06 19.48
N GLN A 153 14.42 10.98 18.74
CA GLN A 153 14.44 11.23 17.30
C GLN A 153 13.75 10.14 16.48
N THR A 154 13.71 8.92 17.01
CA THR A 154 12.95 7.81 16.43
C THR A 154 11.51 7.80 16.92
N MET A 155 11.11 8.63 17.88
CA MET A 155 9.77 8.59 18.45
C MET A 155 8.71 9.18 17.52
N VAL A 156 7.62 8.44 17.30
CA VAL A 156 6.35 9.01 16.82
C VAL A 156 5.55 9.49 18.03
N THR A 157 5.16 10.76 18.05
CA THR A 157 4.39 11.29 19.18
C THR A 157 2.95 10.79 19.16
N LYS A 158 2.30 10.75 20.32
CA LYS A 158 0.89 10.35 20.44
C LYS A 158 -0.05 11.20 19.59
N ALA A 159 0.20 12.51 19.52
CA ALA A 159 -0.57 13.41 18.67
C ALA A 159 -0.46 13.04 17.19
N HIS A 160 0.75 12.77 16.68
CA HIS A 160 0.95 12.33 15.30
C HIS A 160 0.34 10.95 15.05
N ALA A 161 0.53 9.98 15.95
CA ALA A 161 -0.05 8.66 15.80
C ALA A 161 -1.58 8.72 15.69
N GLN A 162 -2.24 9.51 16.54
CA GLN A 162 -3.70 9.70 16.49
C GLN A 162 -4.15 10.45 15.24
N ALA A 163 -3.42 11.49 14.82
CA ALA A 163 -3.73 12.23 13.61
C ALA A 163 -3.59 11.38 12.34
N ILE A 164 -2.58 10.50 12.28
CA ILE A 164 -2.40 9.55 11.19
C ILE A 164 -3.54 8.52 11.19
N MET A 165 -3.90 7.99 12.35
CA MET A 165 -5.05 7.08 12.49
C MET A 165 -6.36 7.72 12.02
N PHE A 166 -6.59 8.98 12.41
CA PHE A 166 -7.73 9.76 11.94
C PHE A 166 -7.68 9.96 10.42
N GLY A 167 -6.53 10.33 9.87
CA GLY A 167 -6.33 10.48 8.43
C GLY A 167 -6.60 9.20 7.66
N ILE A 168 -6.06 8.05 8.11
CA ILE A 168 -6.30 6.73 7.50
C ILE A 168 -7.78 6.39 7.54
N PHE A 169 -8.46 6.66 8.66
CA PHE A 169 -9.88 6.38 8.77
C PHE A 169 -10.73 7.21 7.79
N ILE A 170 -10.48 8.52 7.68
CA ILE A 170 -11.21 9.40 6.77
C ILE A 170 -10.82 9.16 5.32
N GLY A 171 -9.53 9.27 5.01
CA GLY A 171 -9.02 9.25 3.64
C GLY A 171 -9.04 7.86 3.04
N LEU A 172 -8.62 6.83 3.77
CA LEU A 172 -8.55 5.47 3.21
C LEU A 172 -9.83 4.67 3.50
N VAL A 173 -10.22 4.51 4.76
CA VAL A 173 -11.32 3.60 5.12
C VAL A 173 -12.68 4.10 4.63
N ILE A 174 -13.07 5.34 4.96
CA ILE A 174 -14.37 5.89 4.57
C ILE A 174 -14.46 6.03 3.05
N LEU A 175 -13.49 6.66 2.39
CA LEU A 175 -13.56 6.83 0.94
C LEU A 175 -13.57 5.48 0.20
N THR A 176 -12.79 4.49 0.62
CA THR A 176 -12.82 3.16 0.02
C THR A 176 -14.17 2.49 0.23
N GLY A 177 -14.75 2.60 1.43
CA GLY A 177 -16.10 2.10 1.72
C GLY A 177 -17.15 2.75 0.82
N CYS A 178 -17.12 4.08 0.68
CA CYS A 178 -18.01 4.82 -0.21
C CYS A 178 -17.84 4.37 -1.67
N MET A 179 -16.61 4.23 -2.16
CA MET A 179 -16.32 3.78 -3.52
C MET A 179 -16.92 2.39 -3.79
N ILE A 180 -16.72 1.44 -2.89
CA ILE A 180 -17.16 0.04 -3.07
C ILE A 180 -18.69 -0.11 -2.93
N ILE A 181 -19.30 0.64 -2.00
CA ILE A 181 -20.75 0.54 -1.71
C ILE A 181 -21.58 1.31 -2.72
N LEU A 182 -21.18 2.55 -3.04
CA LEU A 182 -21.96 3.43 -3.91
C LEU A 182 -21.72 3.11 -5.39
N GLN A 183 -20.51 2.64 -5.74
CA GLN A 183 -20.11 2.35 -7.11
C GLN A 183 -20.46 3.50 -8.07
N ASP A 184 -20.31 4.73 -7.57
CA ASP A 184 -20.61 5.95 -8.30
C ASP A 184 -19.33 6.47 -8.95
N PRO A 185 -19.34 6.83 -10.26
CA PRO A 185 -18.15 7.28 -10.97
C PRO A 185 -17.47 8.52 -10.34
N TYR A 186 -18.24 9.46 -9.79
CA TYR A 186 -17.67 10.65 -9.12
C TYR A 186 -17.01 10.28 -7.80
N ILE A 187 -17.59 9.34 -7.05
CA ILE A 187 -16.99 8.84 -5.81
C ILE A 187 -15.68 8.11 -6.11
N THR A 188 -15.64 7.28 -7.16
CA THR A 188 -14.41 6.62 -7.63
C THR A 188 -13.36 7.65 -8.09
N ALA A 189 -13.77 8.73 -8.74
CA ALA A 189 -12.87 9.83 -9.11
C ALA A 189 -12.29 10.55 -7.88
N ILE A 190 -13.12 10.86 -6.88
CA ILE A 190 -12.70 11.46 -5.60
C ILE A 190 -11.73 10.52 -4.86
N TRP A 191 -11.97 9.21 -4.92
CA TRP A 191 -11.09 8.22 -4.31
C TRP A 191 -9.68 8.25 -4.91
N GLN A 192 -9.47 8.63 -6.17
CA GLN A 192 -8.12 8.73 -6.77
C GLN A 192 -7.20 9.74 -6.08
N VAL A 193 -7.75 10.67 -5.31
CA VAL A 193 -7.00 11.65 -4.51
C VAL A 193 -7.08 11.36 -3.00
N PHE A 194 -7.47 10.14 -2.61
CA PHE A 194 -7.52 9.72 -1.21
C PHE A 194 -6.22 9.98 -0.43
N PRO A 195 -5.00 9.88 -1.01
CA PRO A 195 -3.77 10.15 -0.27
C PRO A 195 -3.67 11.62 0.19
N ILE A 196 -4.18 12.53 -0.64
CA ILE A 196 -4.27 13.95 -0.33
C ILE A 196 -5.30 14.16 0.79
N VAL A 197 -6.48 13.54 0.68
CA VAL A 197 -7.52 13.62 1.72
C VAL A 197 -7.01 13.10 3.07
N LEU A 198 -6.30 11.97 3.06
CA LEU A 198 -5.64 11.40 4.24
C LEU A 198 -4.68 12.42 4.86
N SER A 199 -3.78 13.00 4.06
CA SER A 199 -2.79 13.97 4.52
C SER A 199 -3.42 15.23 5.09
N VAL A 200 -4.45 15.77 4.41
CA VAL A 200 -5.21 16.94 4.86
C VAL A 200 -5.92 16.63 6.18
N ALA A 201 -6.60 15.49 6.29
CA ALA A 201 -7.27 15.09 7.53
C ALA A 201 -6.29 14.92 8.71
N THR A 202 -5.10 14.34 8.45
CA THR A 202 -4.03 14.27 9.45
C THR A 202 -3.57 15.67 9.88
N SER A 203 -3.34 16.58 8.93
CA SER A 203 -2.95 17.96 9.25
C SER A 203 -4.02 18.71 10.02
N LEU A 204 -5.30 18.62 9.62
CA LEU A 204 -6.43 19.24 10.31
C LEU A 204 -6.56 18.72 11.74
N HIS A 205 -6.40 17.41 11.96
CA HIS A 205 -6.40 16.86 13.30
C HIS A 205 -5.27 17.43 14.17
N LEU A 206 -4.08 17.66 13.61
CA LEU A 206 -2.96 18.27 14.34
C LEU A 206 -3.19 19.75 14.67
N LEU A 207 -4.03 20.48 13.92
CA LEU A 207 -4.43 21.84 14.28
C LEU A 207 -5.29 21.85 15.56
N VAL A 208 -6.16 20.86 15.72
CA VAL A 208 -7.01 20.72 16.91
C VAL A 208 -6.23 20.14 18.09
N ARG A 209 -5.33 19.18 17.82
CA ARG A 209 -4.51 18.52 18.84
C ARG A 209 -3.03 18.54 18.44
N PRO A 210 -2.33 19.67 18.66
CA PRO A 210 -0.92 19.79 18.32
C PRO A 210 -0.04 18.88 19.19
N ALA A 211 1.17 18.61 18.71
CA ALA A 211 2.17 17.91 19.51
C ALA A 211 2.59 18.77 20.71
N SER A 212 2.57 18.18 21.90
CA SER A 212 3.03 18.82 23.15
C SER A 212 4.53 19.14 23.11
N LEU A 213 4.95 20.19 23.83
CA LEU A 213 6.35 20.49 24.13
C LEU A 213 7.05 19.35 24.88
N TYR A 214 6.27 18.56 25.63
CA TYR A 214 6.71 17.34 26.29
C TYR A 214 5.98 16.15 25.64
N PRO A 215 6.45 15.70 24.45
CA PRO A 215 5.69 14.75 23.66
C PRO A 215 5.65 13.37 24.33
N GLU A 216 4.45 12.83 24.47
CA GLU A 216 4.22 11.43 24.85
C GLU A 216 4.47 10.51 23.64
N SER A 217 4.94 9.30 23.91
CA SER A 217 5.08 8.25 22.89
C SER A 217 3.71 7.83 22.35
N GLY A 218 3.60 7.74 21.02
CA GLY A 218 2.43 7.23 20.33
C GLY A 218 2.37 5.70 20.24
N PHE A 219 3.33 4.98 20.83
CA PHE A 219 3.47 3.53 20.67
C PHE A 219 2.19 2.75 20.97
N SER A 220 1.44 3.09 22.03
CA SER A 220 0.19 2.38 22.35
C SER A 220 -0.85 2.45 21.22
N VAL A 221 -0.94 3.60 20.54
CA VAL A 221 -1.85 3.81 19.40
C VAL A 221 -1.37 3.02 18.19
N ILE A 222 -0.07 3.09 17.89
CA ILE A 222 0.55 2.36 16.77
C ILE A 222 0.43 0.84 16.96
N ARG A 223 0.63 0.36 18.19
CA ARG A 223 0.41 -1.03 18.58
C ARG A 223 -1.03 -1.46 18.33
N GLY A 224 -2.00 -0.66 18.79
CA GLY A 224 -3.42 -0.91 18.55
C GLY A 224 -3.74 -1.02 17.05
N PHE A 225 -3.19 -0.11 16.24
CA PHE A 225 -3.34 -0.11 14.78
C PHE A 225 -2.84 -1.40 14.13
N TYR A 226 -1.61 -1.82 14.42
CA TYR A 226 -1.06 -3.02 13.80
C TYR A 226 -1.72 -4.31 14.29
N ILE A 227 -2.10 -4.39 15.57
CA ILE A 227 -2.87 -5.53 16.11
C ILE A 227 -4.23 -5.62 15.41
N LEU A 228 -4.96 -4.50 15.31
CA LEU A 228 -6.26 -4.48 14.64
C LEU A 228 -6.11 -4.85 13.15
N SER A 229 -5.12 -4.29 12.46
CA SER A 229 -4.83 -4.63 11.07
C SER A 229 -4.53 -6.12 10.90
N PHE A 230 -3.70 -6.70 11.77
CA PHE A 230 -3.39 -8.12 11.78
C PHE A 230 -4.66 -8.97 11.92
N ILE A 231 -5.52 -8.66 12.90
CA ILE A 231 -6.75 -9.42 13.16
C ILE A 231 -7.70 -9.34 11.95
N LEU A 232 -7.94 -8.14 11.42
CA LEU A 232 -8.87 -7.97 10.31
C LEU A 232 -8.38 -8.64 9.02
N ILE A 233 -7.11 -8.43 8.65
CA ILE A 233 -6.51 -9.02 7.45
C ILE A 233 -6.44 -10.53 7.56
N SER A 234 -5.99 -11.06 8.70
CA SER A 234 -5.90 -12.51 8.91
C SER A 234 -7.27 -13.17 8.91
N SER A 235 -8.27 -12.54 9.51
CA SER A 235 -9.66 -13.04 9.48
C SER A 235 -10.17 -13.12 8.05
N MET A 236 -9.98 -12.05 7.26
CA MET A 236 -10.39 -12.04 5.85
C MET A 236 -9.63 -13.09 5.02
N HIS A 237 -8.30 -13.21 5.22
CA HIS A 237 -7.47 -14.20 4.53
C HIS A 237 -7.93 -15.63 4.84
N ILE A 238 -8.13 -15.95 6.12
CA ILE A 238 -8.61 -17.26 6.57
C ILE A 238 -10.00 -17.55 5.99
N THR A 239 -10.91 -16.57 5.99
CA THR A 239 -12.22 -16.74 5.34
C THR A 239 -12.05 -17.04 3.85
N LEU A 240 -11.21 -16.31 3.11
CA LEU A 240 -11.00 -16.54 1.67
C LEU A 240 -10.44 -17.92 1.36
N ILE A 241 -9.46 -18.40 2.14
CA ILE A 241 -8.85 -19.72 1.90
C ILE A 241 -9.74 -20.88 2.32
N THR A 242 -10.61 -20.70 3.32
CA THR A 242 -11.47 -21.78 3.84
C THR A 242 -12.85 -21.85 3.18
N SER A 243 -13.33 -20.75 2.61
CA SER A 243 -14.64 -20.69 1.96
C SER A 243 -14.64 -21.08 0.49
N ARG A 244 -13.47 -21.36 -0.10
CA ARG A 244 -13.29 -21.59 -1.55
C ARG A 244 -12.56 -22.89 -1.84
N GLY A 245 -12.88 -23.50 -2.98
CA GLY A 245 -12.10 -24.62 -3.51
C GLY A 245 -10.70 -24.19 -3.95
N ILE A 246 -9.76 -25.14 -4.05
CA ILE A 246 -8.38 -24.83 -4.45
C ILE A 246 -8.29 -24.20 -5.85
N GLU A 247 -9.13 -24.62 -6.79
CA GLU A 247 -9.15 -24.06 -8.15
C GLU A 247 -9.70 -22.64 -8.17
N GLU A 248 -10.76 -22.35 -7.41
CA GLU A 248 -11.27 -20.98 -7.25
C GLU A 248 -10.22 -20.07 -6.60
N LEU A 249 -9.49 -20.59 -5.61
CA LEU A 249 -8.44 -19.84 -4.95
C LEU A 249 -7.27 -19.53 -5.89
N LYS A 250 -6.88 -20.48 -6.76
CA LYS A 250 -5.87 -20.24 -7.79
C LYS A 250 -6.31 -19.12 -8.73
N VAL A 251 -7.53 -19.18 -9.24
CA VAL A 251 -8.08 -18.13 -10.13
C VAL A 251 -8.11 -16.77 -9.42
N LEU A 252 -8.48 -16.74 -8.14
CA LEU A 252 -8.61 -15.49 -7.37
C LEU A 252 -7.27 -14.92 -6.92
N MET A 253 -6.27 -15.74 -6.61
CA MET A 253 -5.02 -15.29 -5.95
C MET A 253 -3.78 -15.33 -6.83
N LEU A 254 -3.77 -16.12 -7.91
CA LEU A 254 -2.59 -16.30 -8.75
C LEU A 254 -2.79 -15.58 -10.09
N PRO A 255 -1.94 -14.61 -10.43
CA PRO A 255 -1.99 -13.99 -11.74
C PRO A 255 -1.50 -14.93 -12.84
N SER A 256 -1.95 -14.66 -14.06
CA SER A 256 -1.45 -15.33 -15.26
C SER A 256 -0.02 -14.86 -15.57
N ILE A 257 0.88 -15.83 -15.74
CA ILE A 257 2.27 -15.60 -16.16
C ILE A 257 2.35 -15.33 -17.67
N THR A 258 1.37 -15.78 -18.45
CA THR A 258 1.27 -15.45 -19.87
C THR A 258 0.32 -14.28 -20.08
N VAL A 259 0.56 -13.51 -21.16
CA VAL A 259 -0.35 -12.46 -21.60
C VAL A 259 -1.73 -13.08 -21.86
N LEU A 260 -2.78 -12.46 -21.30
CA LEU A 260 -4.15 -12.91 -21.51
C LEU A 260 -4.61 -12.61 -22.94
N PRO A 261 -5.41 -13.48 -23.57
CA PRO A 261 -6.00 -13.19 -24.87
C PRO A 261 -6.78 -11.87 -24.89
N SER A 262 -6.76 -11.17 -26.01
CA SER A 262 -7.55 -9.94 -26.19
C SER A 262 -9.06 -10.18 -26.15
N SER A 263 -9.52 -11.42 -26.29
CA SER A 263 -10.93 -11.81 -26.11
C SER A 263 -11.37 -11.96 -24.65
N THR A 264 -10.44 -11.96 -23.68
CA THR A 264 -10.77 -12.05 -22.24
C THR A 264 -11.61 -10.85 -21.81
N SER A 265 -12.57 -11.06 -20.89
CA SER A 265 -13.41 -9.97 -20.38
C SER A 265 -12.58 -8.90 -19.64
N ILE A 266 -13.13 -7.70 -19.56
CA ILE A 266 -12.44 -6.55 -18.95
C ILE A 266 -12.24 -6.77 -17.43
N GLU A 267 -13.18 -7.45 -16.79
CA GLU A 267 -13.16 -7.79 -15.37
C GLU A 267 -12.02 -8.76 -15.05
N LEU A 268 -11.84 -9.82 -15.85
CA LEU A 268 -10.77 -10.79 -15.65
C LEU A 268 -9.39 -10.19 -15.99
N GLN A 269 -9.31 -9.30 -16.97
CA GLN A 269 -8.07 -8.55 -17.24
C GLN A 269 -7.75 -7.58 -16.08
N ALA A 270 -8.76 -6.92 -15.50
CA ALA A 270 -8.60 -6.08 -14.31
C ALA A 270 -8.14 -6.88 -13.08
N LEU A 271 -8.73 -8.06 -12.84
CA LEU A 271 -8.29 -8.98 -11.80
C LEU A 271 -6.82 -9.37 -11.98
N ASN A 272 -6.42 -9.75 -13.18
CA ASN A 272 -5.03 -10.14 -13.45
C ASN A 272 -4.05 -8.97 -13.22
N LEU A 273 -4.43 -7.74 -13.57
CA LEU A 273 -3.63 -6.56 -13.26
C LEU A 273 -3.53 -6.35 -11.74
N LEU A 274 -4.66 -6.37 -11.02
CA LEU A 274 -4.70 -6.23 -9.55
C LEU A 274 -3.86 -7.32 -8.86
N GLN A 275 -3.91 -8.56 -9.34
CA GLN A 275 -3.11 -9.66 -8.81
C GLN A 275 -1.62 -9.40 -8.97
N TRP A 276 -1.16 -9.00 -10.16
CA TRP A 276 0.24 -8.63 -10.35
C TRP A 276 0.63 -7.42 -9.48
N ASP A 277 -0.24 -6.41 -9.38
CA ASP A 277 0.01 -5.23 -8.57
C ASP A 277 0.16 -5.58 -7.07
N ALA A 278 -0.73 -6.45 -6.58
CA ALA A 278 -0.67 -6.99 -5.23
C ALA A 278 0.57 -7.85 -5.01
N VAL A 279 0.93 -8.74 -5.95
CA VAL A 279 2.12 -9.59 -5.84
C VAL A 279 3.36 -8.71 -5.66
N PHE A 280 3.62 -7.75 -6.55
CA PHE A 280 4.82 -6.93 -6.45
C PHE A 280 4.78 -5.96 -5.25
N GLY A 281 3.62 -5.38 -4.95
CA GLY A 281 3.49 -4.42 -3.86
C GLY A 281 3.60 -5.06 -2.48
N LEU A 282 2.92 -6.18 -2.26
CA LEU A 282 2.99 -6.91 -0.99
C LEU A 282 4.31 -7.65 -0.84
N LEU A 283 4.86 -8.24 -1.92
CA LEU A 283 6.18 -8.87 -1.87
C LEU A 283 7.28 -7.87 -1.56
N SER A 284 7.29 -6.70 -2.21
CA SER A 284 8.28 -5.66 -1.92
C SER A 284 8.19 -5.18 -0.47
N ALA A 285 6.98 -5.00 0.07
CA ALA A 285 6.78 -4.65 1.48
C ALA A 285 7.31 -5.73 2.44
N LEU A 286 7.01 -7.01 2.18
CA LEU A 286 7.54 -8.11 2.99
C LEU A 286 9.06 -8.22 2.88
N LEU A 287 9.64 -8.07 1.69
CA LEU A 287 11.10 -8.08 1.53
C LEU A 287 11.75 -6.89 2.27
N ALA A 288 11.10 -5.74 2.31
CA ALA A 288 11.59 -4.59 3.05
C ALA A 288 11.66 -4.85 4.56
N THR A 289 10.78 -5.70 5.12
CA THR A 289 10.83 -6.04 6.56
C THR A 289 12.12 -6.76 6.93
N LEU A 290 12.81 -7.43 5.99
CA LEU A 290 14.12 -8.04 6.25
C LEU A 290 15.18 -7.04 6.73
N TRP A 291 15.02 -5.76 6.33
CA TRP A 291 15.89 -4.66 6.79
C TRP A 291 15.51 -4.09 8.15
N PHE A 292 14.40 -4.53 8.76
CA PHE A 292 14.07 -4.20 10.15
C PHE A 292 14.96 -4.95 11.15
N GLY A 293 15.57 -6.07 10.73
CA GLY A 293 16.51 -6.82 11.56
C GLY A 293 17.80 -6.04 11.82
N ARG A 294 18.25 -6.03 13.08
CA ARG A 294 19.48 -5.35 13.53
C ARG A 294 20.72 -6.20 13.28
N ASN A 295 20.54 -7.51 13.14
CA ASN A 295 21.60 -8.49 12.90
C ASN A 295 21.09 -9.63 12.01
N THR A 296 22.01 -10.47 11.53
CA THR A 296 21.69 -11.59 10.62
C THR A 296 20.67 -12.56 11.21
N LYS A 297 20.70 -12.82 12.52
CA LYS A 297 19.74 -13.71 13.18
C LYS A 297 18.33 -13.15 13.10
N GLU A 298 18.14 -11.87 13.45
CA GLU A 298 16.84 -11.19 13.34
C GLU A 298 16.35 -11.15 11.88
N THR A 299 17.23 -10.91 10.91
CA THR A 299 16.88 -10.97 9.48
C THR A 299 16.41 -12.37 9.05
N ILE A 300 17.07 -13.44 9.50
CA ILE A 300 16.65 -14.82 9.22
C ILE A 300 15.29 -15.13 9.86
N VAL A 301 15.05 -14.66 11.08
CA VAL A 301 13.75 -14.83 11.76
C VAL A 301 12.64 -14.10 10.98
N LEU A 302 12.89 -12.88 10.50
CA LEU A 302 11.93 -12.15 9.67
C LEU A 302 11.68 -12.82 8.32
N LEU A 303 12.71 -13.41 7.70
CA LEU A 303 12.55 -14.21 6.49
C LEU A 303 11.66 -15.44 6.74
N ALA A 304 11.96 -16.21 7.79
CA ALA A 304 11.17 -17.37 8.17
C ALA A 304 9.72 -16.97 8.51
N TRP A 305 9.54 -15.87 9.23
CA TRP A 305 8.22 -15.30 9.52
C TRP A 305 7.47 -14.97 8.23
N ASN A 306 8.06 -14.23 7.30
CA ASN A 306 7.38 -13.85 6.06
C ASN A 306 7.00 -15.08 5.22
N LEU A 307 7.86 -16.10 5.14
CA LEU A 307 7.60 -17.33 4.38
C LEU A 307 6.47 -18.17 4.99
N LEU A 308 6.36 -18.24 6.32
CA LEU A 308 5.36 -19.04 7.01
C LEU A 308 4.05 -18.27 7.25
N ALA A 309 4.14 -17.01 7.66
CA ALA A 309 2.99 -16.19 8.02
C ALA A 309 2.20 -15.74 6.79
N SER A 310 2.84 -15.41 5.66
CA SER A 310 2.10 -14.89 4.50
C SER A 310 1.08 -15.90 3.95
N PRO A 311 1.39 -17.21 3.81
CA PRO A 311 0.40 -18.21 3.44
C PRO A 311 -0.66 -18.46 4.53
N LEU A 312 -0.29 -18.38 5.81
CA LEU A 312 -1.17 -18.73 6.94
C LEU A 312 -2.17 -17.61 7.32
N VAL A 313 -1.69 -16.37 7.41
CA VAL A 313 -2.45 -15.21 7.90
C VAL A 313 -2.56 -14.09 6.86
N GLY A 314 -1.99 -14.26 5.69
CA GLY A 314 -1.97 -13.26 4.62
C GLY A 314 -0.76 -12.32 4.71
N PRO A 315 -0.21 -11.88 3.57
CA PRO A 315 0.94 -10.98 3.50
C PRO A 315 0.76 -9.64 4.24
N GLY A 316 -0.43 -9.02 4.18
CA GLY A 316 -0.69 -7.77 4.88
C GLY A 316 -0.61 -7.92 6.41
N ALA A 317 -1.14 -9.02 6.95
CA ALA A 317 -1.03 -9.32 8.39
C ALA A 317 0.42 -9.66 8.78
N ALA A 318 1.12 -10.46 7.97
CA ALA A 318 2.53 -10.75 8.18
C ALA A 318 3.38 -9.47 8.26
N PHE A 319 3.15 -8.52 7.34
CA PHE A 319 3.78 -7.20 7.37
C PHE A 319 3.42 -6.42 8.65
N ALA A 320 2.14 -6.36 9.03
CA ALA A 320 1.70 -5.66 10.24
C ALA A 320 2.41 -6.17 11.49
N ALA A 321 2.58 -7.49 11.62
CA ALA A 321 3.32 -8.10 12.72
C ALA A 321 4.81 -7.74 12.70
N SER A 322 5.47 -7.79 11.54
CA SER A 322 6.88 -7.38 11.41
C SER A 322 7.08 -5.89 11.72
N ALA A 323 6.16 -5.03 11.27
CA ALA A 323 6.18 -3.61 11.55
C ALA A 323 5.96 -3.33 13.04
N LEU A 324 5.01 -4.02 13.69
CA LEU A 324 4.81 -3.91 15.13
C LEU A 324 6.02 -4.39 15.93
N TRP A 325 6.63 -5.49 15.53
CA TRP A 325 7.88 -5.96 16.13
C TRP A 325 8.95 -4.87 16.04
N ARG A 326 9.06 -4.20 14.89
CA ARG A 326 9.97 -3.06 14.72
C ARG A 326 9.66 -1.90 15.66
N GLU A 327 8.40 -1.49 15.75
CA GLU A 327 8.00 -0.40 16.64
C GLU A 327 8.23 -0.72 18.13
N SER A 328 8.13 -2.00 18.50
CA SER A 328 8.30 -2.43 19.89
C SER A 328 9.73 -2.22 20.37
N TRP A 329 10.73 -2.64 19.59
CA TRP A 329 12.12 -2.43 19.99
C TRP A 329 12.54 -0.95 19.89
N LEU A 330 12.04 -0.20 18.89
CA LEU A 330 12.27 1.25 18.82
C LEU A 330 11.71 1.97 20.07
N HIS A 331 10.61 1.46 20.62
CA HIS A 331 10.04 1.99 21.85
C HIS A 331 10.82 1.57 23.10
N GLU A 332 11.30 0.33 23.18
CA GLU A 332 12.13 -0.16 24.29
C GLU A 332 13.44 0.63 24.40
N GLU A 333 14.11 0.89 23.28
CA GLU A 333 15.35 1.69 23.23
C GLU A 333 15.12 3.13 23.70
N LEU A 334 13.97 3.72 23.39
CA LEU A 334 13.57 5.04 23.91
C LEU A 334 13.37 5.04 25.44
N ILE A 335 12.93 3.93 26.02
CA ILE A 335 12.75 3.80 27.47
C ILE A 335 14.11 3.62 28.16
N SER A 336 15.03 2.84 27.58
CA SER A 336 16.38 2.67 28.14
C SER A 336 17.16 3.99 28.17
N ASP A 337 17.11 4.78 27.09
CA ASP A 337 17.80 6.08 27.00
C ASP A 337 17.33 7.10 28.05
N LYS A 338 16.15 6.92 28.65
CA LYS A 338 15.65 7.80 29.73
C LYS A 338 16.17 7.44 31.11
N LYS A 339 16.77 6.26 31.28
CA LYS A 339 17.24 5.75 32.57
C LYS A 339 18.71 6.06 32.85
N GLU A 340 19.46 6.47 31.82
CA GLU A 340 20.84 6.97 31.91
C GLU A 340 20.88 8.49 32.07
#